data_AF-A0A6A5U5F7-F1
#
_entry.id   AF-A0A6A5U5F7-F1
#
_cell.length_a   1.000
_cell.length_b   1.000
_cell.length_c   1.000
_cell.angle_alpha   90.00
_cell.angle_beta   90.00
_cell.angle_gamma   90.00
#
_symmetry.space_group_name_H-M   'P 1'
#
loop_
_entity.id
_entity.type
_entity.pdbx_description
1 polymer ?
#
loop_
_entity_poly.entity_id
_entity_poly.type
_entity_poly.pdbx_seq_one_letter_code
_entity_poly.pdbx_strand_id
1 'polypeptide(L)'
;MAPRTTEILIQEEQDNTTIGHILCTASIPFGSGDDPWLYLPDSRQFDLSREAEQRLVVKCDETRHNHCGFMIDPGSSVLIVVDMQNYFIHLVYRNHAPGLAAVSPTLKVIERCRKEVMAPAVQRGFSKSLGWHIGLGAQLSEGEGRCFFKRTWNAGLYEPLKAAAQPGDLFFDKTWMSGLWSTKEPLHEYLRASQKKTLIFAGVNTDQCVFGTISDAYSWGWDCVMIADCTGTMTEGNAQELTEYNVATNMGFVTNSSTFVESQLILLTVIDDFLPSLTVSVSWGKRTADLGNTIKPKHLQDEPTITLHDSTGSDISATSNLTYVITLTDPDAPSRDNPEWSEMCHWIASNVSLAQKTYSILPMPIFGSQEYGIEDDEVQKGGLNNIVEYKPPGPPEKTGKHRYVFLVFAPKNGTTERLHLSKPEERKHWGTGEERGGVKNWAGKNGLVPVAANFIYAQNDKQ
;
A
#
# COMPACT_ATOMS: atom_id res chain seq x y z
N MET A 1 -49.86 20.00 44.97
CA MET A 1 -48.46 19.63 45.29
C MET A 1 -47.82 19.14 44.01
N ALA A 2 -46.89 19.91 43.45
CA ALA A 2 -46.10 19.55 42.27
C ALA A 2 -44.72 19.02 42.71
N PRO A 3 -44.11 18.04 42.03
CA PRO A 3 -42.70 17.71 42.26
C PRO A 3 -41.81 18.64 41.44
N ARG A 4 -40.76 19.13 42.11
CA ARG A 4 -39.78 20.11 41.62
C ARG A 4 -38.87 19.50 40.56
N THR A 5 -38.71 20.22 39.44
CA THR A 5 -37.60 20.06 38.50
C THR A 5 -36.33 20.61 39.17
N THR A 6 -35.27 19.81 39.24
CA THR A 6 -33.94 20.28 39.65
C THR A 6 -33.09 20.40 38.40
N GLU A 7 -32.94 21.62 37.90
CA GLU A 7 -31.94 21.96 36.89
C GLU A 7 -30.56 21.90 37.56
N ILE A 8 -29.76 20.90 37.20
CA ILE A 8 -28.33 20.88 37.52
C ILE A 8 -27.63 21.59 36.37
N LEU A 9 -27.34 22.88 36.57
CA LEU A 9 -26.37 23.62 35.78
C LEU A 9 -24.98 23.01 36.08
N ILE A 10 -24.52 22.12 35.20
CA ILE A 10 -23.10 21.77 35.16
C ILE A 10 -22.42 22.94 34.45
N GLN A 11 -21.84 23.85 35.23
CA GLN A 11 -20.84 24.75 34.70
C GLN A 11 -19.66 23.89 34.25
N GLU A 12 -19.36 23.93 32.95
CA GLU A 12 -18.06 23.46 32.43
C GLU A 12 -16.98 24.37 33.03
N GLU A 13 -16.45 23.99 34.19
CA GLU A 13 -15.11 24.41 34.59
C GLU A 13 -14.13 23.74 33.63
N GLN A 14 -13.70 24.53 32.67
CA GLN A 14 -12.59 24.28 31.77
C GLN A 14 -11.32 24.19 32.63
N ASP A 15 -11.10 23.03 33.25
CA ASP A 15 -9.92 22.76 34.06
C ASP A 15 -8.72 22.57 33.13
N ASN A 16 -8.06 23.70 32.85
CA ASN A 16 -6.71 23.78 32.31
C ASN A 16 -5.74 23.10 33.28
N THR A 17 -5.67 21.78 33.26
CA THR A 17 -4.55 21.04 33.85
C THR A 17 -3.62 20.53 32.74
N THR A 18 -3.01 21.47 32.02
CA THR A 18 -1.83 21.20 31.19
C THR A 18 -0.66 20.90 32.13
N ILE A 19 -0.34 19.61 32.34
CA ILE A 19 0.94 19.21 32.90
C ILE A 19 1.79 18.61 31.78
N GLY A 20 2.70 19.44 31.27
CA GLY A 20 3.85 19.04 30.47
C GLY A 20 3.52 18.62 29.04
N HIS A 21 3.64 19.55 28.10
CA HIS A 21 3.85 19.19 26.69
C HIS A 21 5.24 18.58 26.52
N ILE A 22 5.40 17.31 26.91
CA ILE A 22 6.39 16.48 26.25
C ILE A 22 5.77 16.19 24.88
N LEU A 23 6.24 16.90 23.86
CA LEU A 23 6.07 16.46 22.47
C LEU A 23 6.77 15.11 22.37
N CYS A 24 6.01 14.04 22.59
CA CYS A 24 6.49 12.69 22.36
C CYS A 24 6.63 12.57 20.84
N THR A 25 7.85 12.78 20.33
CA THR A 25 8.22 12.49 18.94
C THR A 25 8.60 11.01 18.76
N ALA A 26 8.75 10.28 19.86
CA ALA A 26 9.01 8.85 19.82
C ALA A 26 7.74 8.08 19.42
N SER A 27 7.94 7.00 18.67
CA SER A 27 6.89 6.05 18.37
C SER A 27 6.31 5.45 19.66
N ILE A 28 4.98 5.33 19.71
CA ILE A 28 4.25 4.83 20.88
C ILE A 28 3.79 3.41 20.57
N PRO A 29 4.25 2.38 21.32
CA PRO A 29 3.82 1.01 21.10
C PRO A 29 2.38 0.78 21.56
N PHE A 30 1.58 0.08 20.75
CA PHE A 30 0.23 -0.38 21.04
C PHE A 30 0.15 -1.90 20.92
N GLY A 31 -0.57 -2.54 21.85
CA GLY A 31 -0.68 -3.99 21.97
C GLY A 31 0.14 -4.56 23.14
N SER A 32 -0.01 -5.86 23.40
CA SER A 32 0.71 -6.58 24.47
C SER A 32 1.71 -7.59 23.89
N GLY A 33 2.97 -7.55 24.35
CA GLY A 33 4.00 -8.55 24.01
C GLY A 33 5.17 -8.00 23.19
N ASP A 34 5.91 -8.92 22.55
CA ASP A 34 7.13 -8.65 21.76
C ASP A 34 6.84 -8.14 20.33
N ASP A 35 5.58 -7.88 19.98
CA ASP A 35 5.14 -7.62 18.60
C ASP A 35 4.15 -6.44 18.48
N PRO A 36 4.49 -5.23 18.99
CA PRO A 36 3.57 -4.10 19.06
C PRO A 36 3.37 -3.41 17.69
N TRP A 37 2.22 -2.74 17.54
CA TRP A 37 2.07 -1.67 16.55
C TRP A 37 2.77 -0.41 17.05
N LEU A 38 3.24 0.44 16.16
CA LEU A 38 3.80 1.73 16.54
C LEU A 38 2.90 2.86 16.05
N TYR A 39 2.35 3.65 16.96
CA TYR A 39 1.74 4.92 16.60
C TYR A 39 2.84 5.96 16.42
N LEU A 40 2.81 6.68 15.30
CA LEU A 40 3.77 7.72 14.95
C LEU A 40 3.14 9.10 15.18
N PRO A 41 3.51 9.83 16.25
CA PRO A 41 2.85 11.10 16.60
C PRO A 41 2.97 12.19 15.52
N ASP A 42 4.10 12.21 14.78
CA ASP A 42 4.38 13.23 13.75
C ASP A 42 3.44 13.11 12.53
N SER A 43 3.20 11.88 12.07
CA SER A 43 2.33 11.61 10.92
C SER A 43 0.90 11.24 11.34
N ARG A 44 0.69 10.94 12.62
CA ARG A 44 -0.57 10.42 13.20
C ARG A 44 -1.03 9.11 12.55
N GLN A 45 -0.06 8.32 12.08
CA GLN A 45 -0.27 7.02 11.44
C GLN A 45 0.16 5.88 12.34
N PHE A 46 -0.31 4.68 12.01
CA PHE A 46 0.08 3.44 12.68
C PHE A 46 1.04 2.64 11.80
N ASP A 47 2.13 2.14 12.36
CA ASP A 47 3.03 1.19 11.71
C ASP A 47 2.79 -0.21 12.26
N LEU A 48 2.25 -1.08 11.40
CA LEU A 48 2.02 -2.50 11.66
C LEU A 48 3.05 -3.36 10.94
N SER A 49 3.98 -2.75 10.19
CA SER A 49 4.99 -3.47 9.39
C SER A 49 6.07 -4.12 10.24
N ARG A 50 6.19 -3.75 11.53
CA ARG A 50 7.22 -4.26 12.45
C ARG A 50 8.64 -4.08 11.89
N GLU A 51 8.91 -2.87 11.42
CA GLU A 51 10.20 -2.49 10.80
C GLU A 51 10.56 -3.28 9.54
N ALA A 52 9.58 -3.87 8.86
CA ALA A 52 9.82 -4.56 7.61
C ALA A 52 10.47 -3.64 6.57
N GLU A 53 11.36 -4.22 5.78
CA GLU A 53 12.09 -3.53 4.71
C GLU A 53 11.18 -2.89 3.65
N GLN A 54 9.98 -3.45 3.49
CA GLN A 54 8.95 -2.96 2.58
C GLN A 54 7.72 -2.55 3.38
N ARG A 55 7.29 -1.30 3.22
CA ARG A 55 6.07 -0.78 3.85
C ARG A 55 5.12 -0.29 2.78
N LEU A 56 3.90 -0.81 2.78
CA LEU A 56 2.81 -0.24 2.02
C LEU A 56 2.11 0.81 2.87
N VAL A 57 2.18 2.08 2.47
CA VAL A 57 1.61 3.21 3.19
C VAL A 57 0.21 3.50 2.68
N VAL A 58 -0.79 3.31 3.54
CA VAL A 58 -2.20 3.56 3.25
C VAL A 58 -2.64 4.83 4.00
N LYS A 59 -2.76 5.94 3.28
CA LYS A 59 -3.21 7.23 3.86
C LYS A 59 -4.73 7.23 3.99
N CYS A 60 -5.29 7.59 5.14
CA CYS A 60 -6.73 7.58 5.33
C CYS A 60 -7.25 8.94 5.81
N ASP A 61 -8.51 9.23 5.48
CA ASP A 61 -9.21 10.38 6.02
C ASP A 61 -9.64 10.09 7.47
N GLU A 62 -9.04 10.82 8.39
CA GLU A 62 -9.28 10.71 9.82
C GLU A 62 -10.73 10.95 10.20
N THR A 63 -11.42 11.86 9.49
CA THR A 63 -12.79 12.25 9.83
C THR A 63 -13.79 11.10 9.70
N ARG A 64 -13.44 10.10 8.87
CA ARG A 64 -14.28 8.95 8.58
C ARG A 64 -13.85 7.68 9.33
N HIS A 65 -12.56 7.53 9.63
CA HIS A 65 -12.01 6.25 10.10
C HIS A 65 -11.25 6.34 11.43
N ASN A 66 -11.24 7.49 12.11
CA ASN A 66 -10.54 7.73 13.38
C ASN A 66 -9.00 7.48 13.31
N HIS A 67 -8.42 7.41 12.12
CA HIS A 67 -6.97 7.30 11.90
C HIS A 67 -6.53 8.02 10.62
N CYS A 68 -5.33 8.61 10.60
CA CYS A 68 -4.79 9.30 9.42
C CYS A 68 -4.13 8.35 8.41
N GLY A 69 -4.02 7.06 8.75
CA GLY A 69 -3.45 6.04 7.88
C GLY A 69 -2.65 4.99 8.65
N PHE A 70 -2.18 4.00 7.92
CA PHE A 70 -1.41 2.91 8.48
C PHE A 70 -0.41 2.33 7.48
N MET A 71 0.60 1.62 7.99
CA MET A 71 1.63 0.94 7.21
C MET A 71 1.61 -0.55 7.49
N ILE A 72 1.71 -1.34 6.44
CA ILE A 72 1.74 -2.80 6.53
C ILE A 72 2.96 -3.34 5.78
N ASP A 73 3.47 -4.48 6.22
CA ASP A 73 4.43 -5.25 5.45
C ASP A 73 3.69 -6.12 4.41
N PRO A 74 3.86 -5.90 3.10
CA PRO A 74 3.22 -6.74 2.08
C PRO A 74 3.57 -8.23 2.20
N GLY A 75 4.80 -8.55 2.63
CA GLY A 75 5.30 -9.92 2.74
C GLY A 75 4.58 -10.75 3.81
N SER A 76 4.27 -10.15 4.95
CA SER A 76 3.49 -10.75 6.05
C SER A 76 1.99 -10.43 6.01
N SER A 77 1.54 -9.67 4.99
CA SER A 77 0.12 -9.37 4.76
C SER A 77 -0.56 -10.39 3.87
N VAL A 78 -1.90 -10.43 3.94
CA VAL A 78 -2.71 -11.36 3.15
C VAL A 78 -4.14 -10.83 2.94
N LEU A 79 -4.64 -10.87 1.70
CA LEU A 79 -6.03 -10.50 1.37
C LEU A 79 -6.96 -11.71 1.52
N ILE A 80 -8.02 -11.57 2.30
CA ILE A 80 -9.05 -12.58 2.54
C ILE A 80 -10.37 -12.10 1.92
N VAL A 81 -10.80 -12.80 0.86
CA VAL A 81 -12.10 -12.57 0.21
C VAL A 81 -13.12 -13.57 0.74
N VAL A 82 -14.12 -13.08 1.45
CA VAL A 82 -15.11 -13.89 2.18
C VAL A 82 -16.37 -14.09 1.34
N ASP A 83 -16.74 -15.36 1.11
CA ASP A 83 -18.07 -15.81 0.65
C ASP A 83 -18.61 -15.10 -0.61
N MET A 84 -17.72 -14.71 -1.53
CA MET A 84 -18.10 -14.17 -2.85
C MET A 84 -18.53 -15.30 -3.81
N GLN A 85 -19.49 -16.11 -3.37
CA GLN A 85 -20.01 -17.29 -4.04
C GLN A 85 -21.29 -16.97 -4.81
N ASN A 86 -21.61 -17.80 -5.82
CA ASN A 86 -22.79 -17.63 -6.65
C ASN A 86 -24.09 -17.54 -5.83
N TYR A 87 -24.23 -18.35 -4.78
CA TYR A 87 -25.42 -18.31 -3.93
C TYR A 87 -25.70 -16.93 -3.31
N PHE A 88 -24.64 -16.18 -2.97
CA PHE A 88 -24.77 -14.88 -2.30
C PHE A 88 -24.92 -13.72 -3.28
N ILE A 89 -24.19 -13.76 -4.40
CA ILE A 89 -24.01 -12.60 -5.29
C ILE A 89 -24.79 -12.74 -6.61
N HIS A 90 -25.01 -13.96 -7.09
CA HIS A 90 -25.61 -14.16 -8.41
C HIS A 90 -27.10 -13.79 -8.39
N LEU A 91 -27.52 -12.99 -9.37
CA LEU A 91 -28.88 -12.43 -9.49
C LEU A 91 -29.99 -13.49 -9.50
N VAL A 92 -29.69 -14.71 -9.94
CA VAL A 92 -30.62 -15.85 -9.92
C VAL A 92 -31.11 -16.19 -8.51
N TYR A 93 -30.27 -16.00 -7.49
CA TYR A 93 -30.60 -16.33 -6.10
C TYR A 93 -30.88 -15.12 -5.25
N ARG A 94 -30.03 -14.10 -5.37
CA ARG A 94 -30.09 -12.91 -4.55
C ARG A 94 -29.71 -11.71 -5.38
N ASN A 95 -30.58 -10.71 -5.41
CA ASN A 95 -30.21 -9.38 -5.87
C ASN A 95 -29.42 -8.65 -4.78
N HIS A 96 -28.21 -9.14 -4.49
CA HIS A 96 -27.33 -8.58 -3.47
C HIS A 96 -26.61 -7.36 -4.04
N ALA A 97 -27.34 -6.25 -4.19
CA ALA A 97 -26.84 -5.05 -4.85
C ALA A 97 -25.54 -4.50 -4.22
N PRO A 98 -25.40 -4.44 -2.87
CA PRO A 98 -24.14 -4.03 -2.24
C PRO A 98 -22.99 -5.01 -2.50
N GLY A 99 -23.25 -6.31 -2.45
CA GLY A 99 -22.26 -7.35 -2.76
C GLY A 99 -21.81 -7.32 -4.23
N LEU A 100 -22.73 -7.05 -5.17
CA LEU A 100 -22.41 -6.83 -6.58
C LEU A 100 -21.57 -5.57 -6.79
N ALA A 101 -21.87 -4.48 -6.07
CA ALA A 101 -21.09 -3.25 -6.10
C ALA A 101 -19.64 -3.46 -5.61
N ALA A 102 -19.45 -4.35 -4.64
CA ALA A 102 -18.12 -4.69 -4.09
C ALA A 102 -17.23 -5.51 -5.06
N VAL A 103 -17.78 -6.14 -6.10
CA VAL A 103 -17.01 -7.02 -7.02
C VAL A 103 -15.90 -6.25 -7.74
N SER A 104 -16.22 -5.12 -8.37
CA SER A 104 -15.26 -4.37 -9.18
C SER A 104 -14.12 -3.77 -8.33
N PRO A 105 -14.38 -3.11 -7.20
CA PRO A 105 -13.35 -2.73 -6.22
C PRO A 105 -12.48 -3.89 -5.77
N THR A 106 -13.10 -5.04 -5.42
CA THR A 106 -12.36 -6.23 -4.94
C THR A 106 -11.38 -6.74 -6.01
N LEU A 107 -11.78 -6.73 -7.29
CA LEU A 107 -10.89 -7.13 -8.39
C LEU A 107 -9.65 -6.22 -8.51
N LYS A 108 -9.81 -4.90 -8.34
CA LYS A 108 -8.69 -3.95 -8.34
C LYS A 108 -7.75 -4.19 -7.17
N VAL A 109 -8.30 -4.45 -5.98
CA VAL A 109 -7.51 -4.80 -4.79
C VAL A 109 -6.77 -6.11 -5.01
N ILE A 110 -7.39 -7.15 -5.57
CA ILE A 110 -6.72 -8.41 -5.92
C ILE A 110 -5.54 -8.14 -6.87
N GLU A 111 -5.73 -7.31 -7.89
CA GLU A 111 -4.65 -6.96 -8.83
C GLU A 111 -3.50 -6.22 -8.13
N ARG A 112 -3.81 -5.26 -7.24
CA ARG A 112 -2.81 -4.56 -6.44
C ARG A 112 -2.07 -5.51 -5.52
N CYS A 113 -2.80 -6.35 -4.80
CA CYS A 113 -2.23 -7.36 -3.93
C CYS A 113 -1.30 -8.25 -4.74
N ARG A 114 -1.66 -8.77 -5.91
CA ARG A 114 -0.75 -9.63 -6.70
C ARG A 114 0.59 -9.01 -7.08
N LYS A 115 0.69 -7.67 -7.15
CA LYS A 115 1.96 -6.98 -7.40
C LYS A 115 2.90 -7.06 -6.18
N GLU A 116 2.36 -7.20 -4.96
CA GLU A 116 3.08 -7.03 -3.69
C GLU A 116 2.77 -8.11 -2.59
N VAL A 117 1.73 -8.93 -2.72
CA VAL A 117 1.02 -9.75 -1.69
C VAL A 117 0.38 -11.01 -2.32
N MET A 118 0.34 -12.14 -1.58
CA MET A 118 -0.45 -13.34 -1.97
C MET A 118 -1.94 -13.23 -1.56
N ALA A 119 -2.86 -13.62 -2.45
CA ALA A 119 -4.31 -13.56 -2.21
C ALA A 119 -4.92 -14.95 -1.94
N PRO A 120 -5.24 -15.31 -0.68
CA PRO A 120 -6.15 -16.43 -0.40
C PRO A 120 -7.62 -16.01 -0.49
N ALA A 121 -8.41 -16.80 -1.19
CA ALA A 121 -9.85 -16.79 -1.11
C ALA A 121 -10.33 -17.73 0.01
N VAL A 122 -11.38 -17.33 0.75
CA VAL A 122 -12.05 -18.20 1.71
C VAL A 122 -13.46 -18.46 1.18
N GLN A 123 -13.77 -19.73 0.98
CA GLN A 123 -15.05 -20.22 0.51
C GLN A 123 -15.83 -20.81 1.68
N ARG A 124 -17.14 -20.64 1.74
CA ARG A 124 -17.96 -21.40 2.69
C ARG A 124 -18.37 -22.73 2.07
N GLY A 125 -18.11 -23.84 2.76
CA GLY A 125 -18.44 -25.19 2.31
C GLY A 125 -18.82 -26.10 3.47
N PHE A 126 -19.95 -26.80 3.37
CA PHE A 126 -20.41 -27.74 4.39
C PHE A 126 -20.15 -29.21 4.04
N SER A 127 -19.88 -30.00 5.10
CA SER A 127 -19.70 -31.46 5.07
C SER A 127 -21.02 -32.21 4.83
N LYS A 128 -20.92 -33.43 4.28
CA LYS A 128 -22.01 -34.29 3.75
C LYS A 128 -23.05 -34.77 4.77
N SER A 129 -22.97 -34.42 6.05
CA SER A 129 -23.79 -35.02 7.10
C SER A 129 -24.37 -33.98 8.06
N LEU A 130 -25.70 -33.90 8.04
CA LEU A 130 -26.64 -33.30 8.99
C LEU A 130 -27.39 -32.08 8.43
N GLY A 131 -28.71 -32.27 8.30
CA GLY A 131 -29.65 -31.21 7.98
C GLY A 131 -30.05 -30.45 9.24
N TRP A 132 -29.96 -29.12 9.17
CA TRP A 132 -30.73 -28.16 9.96
C TRP A 132 -30.70 -26.79 9.28
N HIS A 133 -31.80 -26.03 9.42
CA HIS A 133 -32.30 -24.93 8.57
C HIS A 133 -32.91 -25.38 7.23
N ILE A 134 -34.19 -25.06 7.02
CA ILE A 134 -35.04 -25.49 5.90
C ILE A 134 -34.53 -25.03 4.50
N GLY A 135 -33.39 -24.32 4.44
CA GLY A 135 -32.72 -23.89 3.20
C GLY A 135 -31.23 -24.25 3.07
N LEU A 136 -30.52 -24.62 4.15
CA LEU A 136 -29.11 -25.01 4.08
C LEU A 136 -29.00 -26.51 3.78
N GLY A 137 -28.23 -26.89 2.76
CA GLY A 137 -28.18 -28.26 2.25
C GLY A 137 -29.40 -28.72 1.44
N ALA A 138 -30.42 -27.87 1.29
CA ALA A 138 -31.58 -28.14 0.44
C ALA A 138 -31.16 -28.29 -1.03
N GLN A 139 -31.88 -29.13 -1.77
CA GLN A 139 -31.72 -29.22 -3.23
C GLN A 139 -32.23 -27.92 -3.85
N LEU A 140 -31.36 -27.21 -4.56
CA LEU A 140 -31.73 -26.02 -5.32
C LEU A 140 -32.21 -26.41 -6.72
N SER A 141 -32.68 -25.43 -7.51
CA SER A 141 -33.22 -25.62 -8.86
C SER A 141 -32.28 -26.39 -9.80
N GLU A 142 -32.84 -26.91 -10.89
CA GLU A 142 -32.16 -27.88 -11.75
C GLU A 142 -30.80 -27.38 -12.25
N GLY A 143 -29.74 -28.13 -11.92
CA GLY A 143 -28.35 -27.84 -12.30
C GLY A 143 -27.49 -27.15 -11.24
N GLU A 144 -28.08 -26.61 -10.16
CA GLU A 144 -27.37 -25.73 -9.22
C GLU A 144 -26.82 -26.45 -7.98
N GLY A 145 -27.28 -27.69 -7.77
CA GLY A 145 -26.83 -28.59 -6.70
C GLY A 145 -27.47 -28.30 -5.35
N ARG A 146 -26.96 -28.94 -4.28
CA ARG A 146 -27.40 -28.66 -2.91
C ARG A 146 -26.78 -27.38 -2.38
N CYS A 147 -27.55 -26.61 -1.63
CA CYS A 147 -27.13 -25.35 -1.02
C CYS A 147 -25.87 -25.53 -0.17
N PHE A 148 -24.80 -24.82 -0.52
CA PHE A 148 -23.46 -24.83 0.09
C PHE A 148 -22.75 -26.17 0.18
N PHE A 149 -23.16 -27.15 -0.62
CA PHE A 149 -22.39 -28.38 -0.76
C PHE A 149 -21.14 -28.12 -1.60
N LYS A 150 -19.99 -28.62 -1.15
CA LYS A 150 -18.74 -28.46 -1.90
C LYS A 150 -18.89 -28.98 -3.34
N ARG A 151 -18.29 -28.25 -4.29
CA ARG A 151 -18.29 -28.56 -5.74
C ARG A 151 -19.67 -28.45 -6.42
N THR A 152 -20.62 -27.74 -5.82
CA THR A 152 -21.84 -27.31 -6.52
C THR A 152 -21.63 -25.92 -7.12
N TRP A 153 -22.45 -25.57 -8.11
CA TRP A 153 -22.39 -24.25 -8.74
C TRP A 153 -22.63 -23.12 -7.73
N ASN A 154 -23.60 -23.29 -6.82
CA ASN A 154 -23.96 -22.28 -5.83
C ASN A 154 -22.84 -22.00 -4.81
N ALA A 155 -22.03 -23.01 -4.49
CA ALA A 155 -20.86 -22.87 -3.63
C ALA A 155 -19.59 -22.40 -4.38
N GLY A 156 -19.63 -22.36 -5.71
CA GLY A 156 -18.53 -21.83 -6.53
C GLY A 156 -18.41 -20.32 -6.42
N LEU A 157 -17.21 -19.80 -6.71
CA LEU A 157 -16.98 -18.36 -6.82
C LEU A 157 -17.91 -17.73 -7.88
N TYR A 158 -18.32 -16.50 -7.61
CA TYR A 158 -19.00 -15.66 -8.59
C TYR A 158 -18.09 -15.38 -9.81
N GLU A 159 -18.65 -15.44 -11.01
CA GLU A 159 -17.90 -15.61 -12.26
C GLU A 159 -16.76 -14.58 -12.47
N PRO A 160 -16.92 -13.26 -12.19
CA PRO A 160 -15.82 -12.30 -12.31
C PRO A 160 -14.62 -12.62 -11.41
N LEU A 161 -14.85 -13.05 -10.17
CA LEU A 161 -13.79 -13.42 -9.23
C LEU A 161 -13.18 -14.77 -9.57
N LYS A 162 -14.01 -15.70 -10.06
CA LYS A 162 -13.55 -16.99 -10.60
C LYS A 162 -12.64 -16.79 -11.81
N ALA A 163 -12.97 -15.88 -12.71
CA ALA A 163 -12.15 -15.54 -13.87
C ALA A 163 -10.85 -14.83 -13.47
N ALA A 164 -10.87 -14.07 -12.38
CA ALA A 164 -9.69 -13.43 -11.84
C ALA A 164 -8.75 -14.42 -11.14
N ALA A 165 -9.27 -15.51 -10.55
CA ALA A 165 -8.48 -16.49 -9.79
C ALA A 165 -7.33 -17.10 -10.62
N GLN A 166 -6.16 -17.25 -10.01
CA GLN A 166 -4.94 -17.76 -10.65
C GLN A 166 -4.43 -19.04 -9.97
N PRO A 167 -3.64 -19.88 -10.67
CA PRO A 167 -2.89 -20.96 -10.02
C PRO A 167 -2.00 -20.39 -8.90
N GLY A 168 -2.25 -20.82 -7.66
CA GLY A 168 -1.56 -20.32 -6.46
C GLY A 168 -2.48 -19.58 -5.48
N ASP A 169 -3.64 -19.11 -5.93
CA ASP A 169 -4.68 -18.61 -5.02
C ASP A 169 -5.20 -19.78 -4.17
N LEU A 170 -5.35 -19.54 -2.87
CA LEU A 170 -5.77 -20.56 -1.91
C LEU A 170 -7.28 -20.51 -1.72
N PHE A 171 -7.89 -21.66 -1.42
CA PHE A 171 -9.33 -21.79 -1.20
C PHE A 171 -9.58 -22.57 0.08
N PHE A 172 -10.10 -21.91 1.10
CA PHE A 172 -10.41 -22.52 2.38
C PHE A 172 -11.91 -22.67 2.56
N ASP A 173 -12.39 -23.91 2.75
CA ASP A 173 -13.79 -24.15 3.09
C ASP A 173 -14.04 -23.84 4.58
N LYS A 174 -15.04 -23.02 4.89
CA LYS A 174 -15.52 -22.82 6.26
C LYS A 174 -16.94 -23.35 6.46
N THR A 175 -17.22 -23.79 7.67
CA THR A 175 -18.51 -24.36 8.05
C THR A 175 -19.32 -23.43 8.96
N TRP A 176 -18.76 -22.32 9.45
CA TRP A 176 -19.47 -21.32 10.25
C TRP A 176 -19.41 -19.93 9.59
N MET A 177 -19.91 -18.90 10.27
CA MET A 177 -19.87 -17.52 9.73
C MET A 177 -18.42 -17.04 9.63
N SER A 178 -17.66 -17.21 10.70
CA SER A 178 -16.23 -16.92 10.73
C SER A 178 -15.44 -18.05 10.10
N GLY A 179 -14.40 -17.70 9.34
CA GLY A 179 -13.38 -18.66 8.88
C GLY A 179 -12.31 -19.00 9.93
N LEU A 180 -12.38 -18.39 11.12
CA LEU A 180 -11.36 -18.46 12.17
C LEU A 180 -11.93 -18.87 13.55
N TRP A 181 -13.17 -19.35 13.58
CA TRP A 181 -13.88 -19.71 14.81
C TRP A 181 -13.20 -20.86 15.59
N SER A 182 -12.34 -21.64 14.94
CA SER A 182 -11.58 -22.73 15.54
C SER A 182 -10.14 -22.73 15.07
N THR A 183 -9.23 -23.14 15.95
CA THR A 183 -7.82 -23.37 15.61
C THR A 183 -7.61 -24.49 14.60
N LYS A 184 -8.64 -25.32 14.38
CA LYS A 184 -8.67 -26.42 13.41
C LYS A 184 -9.23 -26.02 12.04
N GLU A 185 -9.66 -24.77 11.87
CA GLU A 185 -10.10 -24.30 10.55
C GLU A 185 -8.89 -24.22 9.60
N PRO A 186 -9.02 -24.67 8.34
CA PRO A 186 -7.91 -24.66 7.38
C PRO A 186 -7.26 -23.28 7.19
N LEU A 187 -8.06 -22.21 7.23
CA LEU A 187 -7.56 -20.84 7.15
C LEU A 187 -6.70 -20.50 8.38
N HIS A 188 -7.15 -20.85 9.59
CA HIS A 188 -6.40 -20.58 10.82
C HIS A 188 -5.05 -21.31 10.81
N GLU A 189 -5.04 -22.61 10.46
CA GLU A 189 -3.79 -23.40 10.36
C GLU A 189 -2.82 -22.79 9.34
N TYR A 190 -3.33 -22.39 8.16
CA TYR A 190 -2.53 -21.73 7.15
C TYR A 190 -1.93 -20.40 7.63
N LEU A 191 -2.73 -19.52 8.23
CA LEU A 191 -2.26 -18.20 8.67
C LEU A 191 -1.18 -18.31 9.75
N ARG A 192 -1.31 -19.29 10.66
CA ARG A 192 -0.28 -19.56 11.67
C ARG A 192 0.99 -20.14 11.05
N ALA A 193 0.86 -21.13 10.16
CA ALA A 193 2.01 -21.77 9.50
C ALA A 193 2.78 -20.81 8.58
N SER A 194 2.06 -19.91 7.90
CA SER A 194 2.64 -18.89 7.01
C SER A 194 3.08 -17.62 7.74
N GLN A 195 2.94 -17.58 9.07
CA GLN A 195 3.32 -16.47 9.94
C GLN A 195 2.77 -15.11 9.49
N LYS A 196 1.57 -15.11 8.88
CA LYS A 196 0.90 -13.87 8.45
C LYS A 196 0.50 -13.06 9.67
N LYS A 197 0.68 -11.74 9.56
CA LYS A 197 0.50 -10.78 10.65
C LYS A 197 -0.71 -9.88 10.41
N THR A 198 -0.84 -9.37 9.20
CA THR A 198 -1.93 -8.46 8.82
C THR A 198 -2.89 -9.14 7.84
N LEU A 199 -4.18 -9.12 8.17
CA LEU A 199 -5.27 -9.69 7.40
C LEU A 199 -6.13 -8.57 6.82
N ILE A 200 -6.28 -8.55 5.51
CA ILE A 200 -7.06 -7.57 4.77
C ILE A 200 -8.37 -8.22 4.34
N PHE A 201 -9.52 -7.62 4.62
CA PHE A 201 -10.82 -8.26 4.46
C PHE A 201 -11.67 -7.58 3.39
N ALA A 202 -12.28 -8.43 2.55
CA ALA A 202 -13.28 -8.10 1.54
C ALA A 202 -14.35 -9.19 1.50
N GLY A 203 -15.47 -8.93 0.82
CA GLY A 203 -16.51 -9.91 0.54
C GLY A 203 -17.83 -9.66 1.27
N VAL A 204 -18.62 -10.71 1.47
CA VAL A 204 -19.99 -10.59 1.98
C VAL A 204 -20.31 -11.63 3.06
N ASN A 205 -21.27 -11.42 3.95
CA ASN A 205 -21.90 -10.14 4.27
C ASN A 205 -21.05 -9.36 5.28
N THR A 206 -21.00 -8.04 5.15
CA THR A 206 -20.21 -7.11 6.00
C THR A 206 -20.40 -7.39 7.49
N ASP A 207 -21.64 -7.35 7.97
CA ASP A 207 -22.05 -7.50 9.37
C ASP A 207 -22.11 -8.97 9.86
N GLN A 208 -21.84 -9.95 8.99
CA GLN A 208 -21.97 -11.38 9.31
C GLN A 208 -20.67 -12.13 9.12
N CYS A 209 -20.41 -12.66 7.92
CA CYS A 209 -19.26 -13.53 7.68
C CYS A 209 -17.96 -12.73 7.68
N VAL A 210 -17.97 -11.51 7.14
CA VAL A 210 -16.81 -10.61 7.16
C VAL A 210 -16.53 -10.17 8.60
N PHE A 211 -17.49 -9.54 9.27
CA PHE A 211 -17.33 -9.10 10.66
C PHE A 211 -17.02 -10.24 11.62
N GLY A 212 -17.68 -11.38 11.50
CA GLY A 212 -17.40 -12.56 12.31
C GLY A 212 -15.96 -13.05 12.15
N THR A 213 -15.43 -13.05 10.92
CA THR A 213 -14.04 -13.43 10.68
C THR A 213 -13.07 -12.37 11.22
N ILE A 214 -13.38 -11.07 11.10
CA ILE A 214 -12.59 -9.97 11.67
C ILE A 214 -12.55 -10.04 13.19
N SER A 215 -13.71 -10.24 13.83
CA SER A 215 -13.84 -10.31 15.29
C SER A 215 -12.99 -11.46 15.86
N ASP A 216 -13.03 -12.63 15.22
CA ASP A 216 -12.18 -13.76 15.63
C ASP A 216 -10.71 -13.48 15.33
N ALA A 217 -10.38 -12.91 14.15
CA ALA A 217 -9.01 -12.56 13.80
C ALA A 217 -8.37 -11.62 14.83
N TYR A 218 -9.09 -10.55 15.20
CA TYR A 218 -8.68 -9.60 16.22
C TYR A 218 -8.47 -10.30 17.57
N SER A 219 -9.41 -11.15 18.00
CA SER A 219 -9.31 -11.89 19.26
C SER A 219 -8.13 -12.86 19.30
N TRP A 220 -7.75 -13.39 18.13
CA TRP A 220 -6.57 -14.24 17.95
C TRP A 220 -5.26 -13.45 17.78
N GLY A 221 -5.30 -12.12 17.79
CA GLY A 221 -4.13 -11.24 17.75
C GLY A 221 -3.57 -10.96 16.34
N TRP A 222 -4.39 -11.08 15.30
CA TRP A 222 -4.02 -10.58 13.97
C TRP A 222 -4.43 -9.13 13.79
N ASP A 223 -3.64 -8.40 13.01
CA ASP A 223 -4.00 -7.05 12.62
C ASP A 223 -5.06 -7.08 11.53
N CYS A 224 -6.16 -6.37 11.73
CA CYS A 224 -7.30 -6.42 10.82
C CYS A 224 -7.45 -5.13 10.03
N VAL A 225 -7.59 -5.24 8.71
CA VAL A 225 -7.87 -4.13 7.81
C VAL A 225 -9.11 -4.46 6.99
N MET A 226 -10.20 -3.70 7.10
CA MET A 226 -11.37 -3.83 6.25
C MET A 226 -11.29 -2.84 5.08
N ILE A 227 -11.58 -3.30 3.86
CA ILE A 227 -11.77 -2.41 2.71
C ILE A 227 -13.27 -2.22 2.48
N ALA A 228 -13.80 -1.09 2.93
CA ALA A 228 -15.23 -0.80 3.09
C ALA A 228 -16.03 -1.05 1.80
N ASP A 229 -15.61 -0.46 0.68
CA ASP A 229 -16.25 -0.61 -0.64
C ASP A 229 -15.93 -1.94 -1.35
N CYS A 230 -15.10 -2.80 -0.75
CA CYS A 230 -14.95 -4.20 -1.12
C CYS A 230 -15.80 -5.13 -0.24
N THR A 231 -16.64 -4.59 0.63
CA THR A 231 -17.61 -5.34 1.43
C THR A 231 -19.04 -4.94 1.09
N GLY A 232 -20.01 -5.82 1.37
CA GLY A 232 -21.41 -5.47 1.20
C GLY A 232 -22.35 -6.31 2.06
N THR A 233 -23.40 -5.69 2.59
CA THR A 233 -24.48 -6.39 3.29
C THR A 233 -25.86 -6.00 2.77
N MET A 234 -26.81 -6.91 2.89
CA MET A 234 -28.24 -6.65 2.66
C MET A 234 -29.00 -6.43 3.98
N THR A 235 -28.31 -6.49 5.13
CA THR A 235 -28.94 -6.20 6.41
C THR A 235 -29.35 -4.72 6.43
N GLU A 236 -30.64 -4.46 6.68
CA GLU A 236 -31.19 -3.10 6.79
C GLU A 236 -30.72 -2.41 8.09
N GLY A 237 -30.98 -1.10 8.21
CA GLY A 237 -30.75 -0.37 9.45
C GLY A 237 -29.28 0.03 9.70
N ASN A 238 -28.60 0.53 8.66
CA ASN A 238 -27.21 1.02 8.72
C ASN A 238 -26.19 -0.03 9.20
N ALA A 239 -26.44 -1.31 8.90
CA ALA A 239 -25.58 -2.40 9.32
C ALA A 239 -24.16 -2.29 8.73
N GLN A 240 -24.04 -1.74 7.52
CA GLN A 240 -22.74 -1.46 6.89
C GLN A 240 -21.95 -0.45 7.72
N GLU A 241 -22.52 0.71 8.00
CA GLU A 241 -21.89 1.82 8.72
C GLU A 241 -21.57 1.44 10.17
N LEU A 242 -22.48 0.74 10.85
CA LEU A 242 -22.25 0.25 12.21
C LEU A 242 -21.07 -0.73 12.25
N THR A 243 -20.98 -1.62 11.26
CA THR A 243 -19.88 -2.59 11.19
C THR A 243 -18.56 -1.88 10.91
N GLU A 244 -18.51 -0.97 9.94
CA GLU A 244 -17.33 -0.13 9.65
C GLU A 244 -16.87 0.63 10.90
N TYR A 245 -17.80 1.27 11.62
CA TYR A 245 -17.51 1.99 12.85
C TYR A 245 -16.90 1.09 13.93
N ASN A 246 -17.47 -0.09 14.15
CA ASN A 246 -16.96 -1.04 15.14
C ASN A 246 -15.56 -1.55 14.78
N VAL A 247 -15.31 -1.81 13.50
CA VAL A 247 -13.97 -2.24 13.05
C VAL A 247 -12.96 -1.13 13.24
N ALA A 248 -13.25 0.08 12.75
CA ALA A 248 -12.35 1.23 12.83
C ALA A 248 -12.03 1.68 14.26
N THR A 249 -12.96 1.46 15.20
CA THR A 249 -12.81 1.95 16.58
C THR A 249 -12.21 0.90 17.50
N ASN A 250 -12.51 -0.38 17.30
CA ASN A 250 -12.22 -1.42 18.30
C ASN A 250 -11.38 -2.59 17.79
N MET A 251 -11.38 -2.87 16.48
CA MET A 251 -10.88 -4.16 15.97
C MET A 251 -9.78 -4.03 14.91
N GLY A 252 -9.46 -2.82 14.46
CA GLY A 252 -8.40 -2.57 13.48
C GLY A 252 -8.64 -1.31 12.67
N PHE A 253 -8.44 -1.41 11.37
CA PHE A 253 -8.40 -0.28 10.44
C PHE A 253 -9.44 -0.43 9.34
N VAL A 254 -9.95 0.69 8.84
CA VAL A 254 -10.88 0.72 7.71
C VAL A 254 -10.34 1.65 6.65
N THR A 255 -10.37 1.20 5.40
CA THR A 255 -9.99 2.00 4.23
C THR A 255 -10.94 1.72 3.06
N ASN A 256 -10.69 2.32 1.90
CA ASN A 256 -11.41 2.03 0.66
C ASN A 256 -10.45 1.56 -0.45
N SER A 257 -11.00 0.97 -1.50
CA SER A 257 -10.23 0.36 -2.58
C SER A 257 -9.38 1.35 -3.35
N SER A 258 -9.85 2.59 -3.57
CA SER A 258 -9.08 3.63 -4.27
C SER A 258 -7.81 3.96 -3.49
N THR A 259 -7.98 4.29 -2.21
CA THR A 259 -6.91 4.58 -1.28
C THR A 259 -5.93 3.42 -1.13
N PHE A 260 -6.44 2.20 -1.03
CA PHE A 260 -5.59 1.01 -0.91
C PHE A 260 -4.81 0.74 -2.20
N VAL A 261 -5.41 0.94 -3.38
CA VAL A 261 -4.73 0.74 -4.67
C VAL A 261 -3.67 1.81 -4.92
N GLU A 262 -3.94 3.06 -4.53
CA GLU A 262 -3.03 4.21 -4.64
C GLU A 262 -1.93 4.24 -3.55
N SER A 263 -1.94 3.29 -2.63
CA SER A 263 -0.96 3.20 -1.54
C SER A 263 0.48 3.15 -2.06
N GLN A 264 1.37 3.87 -1.38
CA GLN A 264 2.76 4.01 -1.77
C GLN A 264 3.60 2.89 -1.15
N LEU A 265 4.41 2.21 -1.96
CA LEU A 265 5.39 1.26 -1.45
C LEU A 265 6.67 2.03 -1.09
N ILE A 266 6.99 2.08 0.19
CA ILE A 266 8.26 2.61 0.70
C ILE A 266 9.20 1.45 0.96
N LEU A 267 10.46 1.63 0.55
CA LEU A 267 11.54 0.67 0.74
C LEU A 267 12.59 1.29 1.67
N LEU A 268 12.58 0.91 2.95
CA LEU A 268 13.44 1.51 3.98
C LEU A 268 14.91 1.14 3.85
N THR A 269 15.24 0.18 2.97
CA THR A 269 16.62 -0.25 2.74
C THR A 269 17.50 0.82 2.09
N VAL A 270 16.97 1.99 1.72
CA VAL A 270 17.68 3.01 0.95
C VAL A 270 17.66 4.38 1.62
N ILE A 271 16.52 4.81 2.18
CA ILE A 271 16.40 6.10 2.86
C ILE A 271 15.32 6.05 3.94
N ASP A 272 15.44 6.91 4.95
CA ASP A 272 14.41 7.11 5.98
C ASP A 272 13.14 7.72 5.39
N ASP A 273 12.02 7.55 6.11
CA ASP A 273 10.75 8.15 5.75
C ASP A 273 10.88 9.67 5.56
N PHE A 274 10.42 10.16 4.40
CA PHE A 274 10.36 11.60 4.10
C PHE A 274 9.05 11.93 3.40
N LEU A 275 8.57 13.17 3.59
CA LEU A 275 7.40 13.69 2.88
C LEU A 275 7.84 14.20 1.51
N PRO A 276 7.42 13.58 0.39
CA PRO A 276 7.80 14.06 -0.94
C PRO A 276 7.16 15.41 -1.21
N SER A 277 7.97 16.40 -1.57
CA SER A 277 7.50 17.70 -2.03
C SER A 277 7.45 17.78 -3.56
N LEU A 278 8.20 16.93 -4.24
CA LEU A 278 8.29 16.87 -5.70
C LEU A 278 7.99 15.46 -6.21
N THR A 279 7.62 15.38 -7.48
CA THR A 279 7.52 14.13 -8.25
C THR A 279 8.66 14.06 -9.26
N VAL A 280 9.33 12.91 -9.36
CA VAL A 280 10.40 12.67 -10.33
C VAL A 280 9.96 11.72 -11.44
N SER A 281 9.98 12.22 -12.67
CA SER A 281 9.74 11.46 -13.90
C SER A 281 11.07 11.07 -14.52
N VAL A 282 11.28 9.76 -14.71
CA VAL A 282 12.50 9.20 -15.31
C VAL A 282 12.11 8.47 -16.59
N SER A 283 12.78 8.78 -17.71
CA SER A 283 12.43 8.19 -19.00
C SER A 283 13.63 7.78 -19.86
N TRP A 284 13.51 6.64 -20.53
CA TRP A 284 14.42 6.13 -21.56
C TRP A 284 13.67 6.06 -22.89
N GLY A 285 13.49 7.22 -23.52
CA GLY A 285 12.71 7.38 -24.75
C GLY A 285 11.23 7.05 -24.54
N LYS A 286 10.77 5.86 -24.97
CA LYS A 286 9.37 5.41 -24.86
C LYS A 286 9.05 4.67 -23.55
N ARG A 287 10.02 4.50 -22.65
CA ARG A 287 9.86 3.77 -21.39
C ARG A 287 10.03 4.74 -20.23
N THR A 288 9.17 4.63 -19.23
CA THR A 288 9.17 5.48 -18.03
C THR A 288 9.33 4.63 -16.78
N ALA A 289 9.89 5.20 -15.72
CA ALA A 289 9.85 4.59 -14.39
C ALA A 289 8.49 4.89 -13.75
N ASP A 290 7.72 3.83 -13.48
CA ASP A 290 6.36 3.91 -12.94
C ASP A 290 6.29 3.20 -11.58
N LEU A 291 7.09 3.65 -10.60
CA LEU A 291 7.10 3.18 -9.21
C LEU A 291 7.08 1.64 -9.06
N GLY A 292 8.09 0.99 -9.64
CA GLY A 292 8.27 -0.47 -9.52
C GLY A 292 7.87 -1.28 -10.75
N ASN A 293 7.66 -0.65 -11.91
CA ASN A 293 7.58 -1.38 -13.16
C ASN A 293 8.94 -2.06 -13.51
N THR A 294 8.89 -3.15 -14.29
CA THR A 294 10.10 -3.89 -14.68
C THR A 294 10.53 -3.48 -16.09
N ILE A 295 11.78 -3.03 -16.24
CA ILE A 295 12.37 -2.68 -17.54
C ILE A 295 13.58 -3.57 -17.81
N LYS A 296 13.69 -4.09 -19.05
CA LYS A 296 14.81 -4.96 -19.42
C LYS A 296 16.13 -4.16 -19.46
N PRO A 297 17.25 -4.70 -18.95
CA PRO A 297 18.54 -4.02 -18.93
C PRO A 297 18.98 -3.41 -20.27
N LYS A 298 18.66 -4.07 -21.39
CA LYS A 298 18.97 -3.57 -22.75
C LYS A 298 18.35 -2.21 -23.09
N HIS A 299 17.31 -1.79 -22.38
CA HIS A 299 16.64 -0.50 -22.57
C HIS A 299 17.13 0.58 -21.60
N LEU A 300 18.05 0.23 -20.69
CA LEU A 300 18.55 1.06 -19.61
C LEU A 300 20.05 1.39 -19.80
N GLN A 301 20.58 1.20 -21.01
CA GLN A 301 22.01 1.37 -21.29
C GLN A 301 22.42 2.84 -21.36
N ASP A 302 21.52 3.69 -21.87
CA ASP A 302 21.74 5.12 -21.99
C ASP A 302 21.24 5.87 -20.75
N GLU A 303 21.82 7.03 -20.47
CA GLU A 303 21.40 7.92 -19.38
C GLU A 303 19.94 8.36 -19.58
N PRO A 304 19.06 8.28 -18.56
CA PRO A 304 17.67 8.68 -18.68
C PRO A 304 17.49 10.21 -18.72
N THR A 305 16.40 10.64 -19.34
CA THR A 305 15.90 12.01 -19.18
C THR A 305 15.15 12.13 -17.85
N ILE A 306 15.53 13.13 -17.05
CA ILE A 306 14.95 13.41 -15.73
C ILE A 306 14.14 14.70 -15.77
N THR A 307 12.92 14.65 -15.25
CA THR A 307 12.05 15.81 -15.10
C THR A 307 11.49 15.85 -13.69
N LEU A 308 11.59 17.01 -13.02
CA LEU A 308 11.00 17.24 -11.70
C LEU A 308 9.73 18.06 -11.82
N HIS A 309 8.69 17.65 -11.11
CA HIS A 309 7.39 18.31 -11.07
C HIS A 309 7.03 18.73 -9.65
N ASP A 310 6.58 19.97 -9.47
CA ASP A 310 6.03 20.43 -8.20
C ASP A 310 4.61 19.88 -8.04
N SER A 311 4.38 19.20 -6.92
CA SER A 311 3.09 18.57 -6.62
C SER A 311 2.20 19.46 -5.74
N THR A 312 2.73 20.59 -5.26
CA THR A 312 2.01 21.55 -4.41
C THR A 312 1.38 22.64 -5.27
N GLY A 313 0.07 22.53 -5.51
CA GLY A 313 -0.72 23.50 -6.28
C GLY A 313 -0.94 24.85 -5.58
N SER A 314 0.01 25.33 -4.79
CA SER A 314 -0.05 26.66 -4.18
C SER A 314 0.72 27.67 -5.02
N ASP A 315 0.07 28.79 -5.35
CA ASP A 315 0.64 30.02 -5.92
C ASP A 315 1.72 30.63 -4.99
N ILE A 316 2.85 29.94 -4.83
CA ILE A 316 4.03 30.46 -4.17
C ILE A 316 5.12 30.55 -5.23
N SER A 317 5.25 31.76 -5.75
CA SER A 317 6.38 32.33 -6.48
C SER A 317 7.70 32.30 -5.65
N ALA A 318 8.05 31.18 -5.01
CA ALA A 318 9.29 31.05 -4.25
C ALA A 318 9.87 29.64 -4.31
N THR A 319 10.69 29.39 -5.33
CA THR A 319 12.07 28.83 -5.22
C THR A 319 12.67 28.64 -6.62
N SER A 320 12.57 29.67 -7.47
CA SER A 320 13.36 29.73 -8.70
C SER A 320 14.83 29.90 -8.31
N ASN A 321 15.61 28.82 -8.46
CA ASN A 321 17.09 28.69 -8.42
C ASN A 321 17.65 27.68 -7.41
N LEU A 322 16.84 26.80 -6.81
CA LEU A 322 17.40 25.65 -6.08
C LEU A 322 17.99 24.63 -7.07
N THR A 323 19.20 24.16 -6.75
CA THR A 323 19.88 23.10 -7.52
C THR A 323 19.57 21.75 -6.88
N TYR A 324 18.91 20.86 -7.63
CA TYR A 324 18.60 19.51 -7.16
C TYR A 324 19.70 18.51 -7.56
N VAL A 325 19.84 17.47 -6.74
CA VAL A 325 20.77 16.35 -6.97
C VAL A 325 19.97 15.07 -7.14
N ILE A 326 20.21 14.33 -8.21
CA ILE A 326 19.65 13.00 -8.42
C ILE A 326 20.70 11.92 -8.23
N THR A 327 20.29 10.81 -7.64
CA THR A 327 21.13 9.63 -7.44
C THR A 327 20.41 8.38 -7.94
N LEU A 328 21.18 7.38 -8.35
CA LEU A 328 20.71 6.02 -8.65
C LEU A 328 21.49 5.02 -7.81
N THR A 329 20.78 4.18 -7.07
CA THR A 329 21.36 3.15 -6.19
C THR A 329 20.71 1.79 -6.39
N ASP A 330 21.49 0.72 -6.22
CA ASP A 330 21.03 -0.67 -6.21
C ASP A 330 21.26 -1.29 -4.82
N PRO A 331 20.20 -1.47 -4.00
CA PRO A 331 20.29 -2.07 -2.68
C PRO A 331 20.32 -3.61 -2.70
N ASP A 332 20.15 -4.23 -3.87
CA ASP A 332 20.05 -5.68 -4.03
C ASP A 332 21.34 -6.31 -4.57
N ALA A 333 22.44 -5.57 -4.69
CA ALA A 333 23.68 -6.12 -5.23
C ALA A 333 24.40 -7.04 -4.20
N PRO A 334 24.93 -8.22 -4.60
CA PRO A 334 24.84 -8.87 -5.91
C PRO A 334 23.52 -9.62 -6.15
N SER A 335 22.75 -9.93 -5.12
CA SER A 335 21.40 -10.49 -5.22
C SER A 335 20.55 -10.02 -4.05
N ARG A 336 19.23 -9.96 -4.24
CA ARG A 336 18.29 -9.56 -3.17
C ARG A 336 18.37 -10.49 -1.95
N ASP A 337 18.55 -11.79 -2.18
CA ASP A 337 18.61 -12.79 -1.10
C ASP A 337 19.92 -12.73 -0.30
N ASN A 338 21.00 -12.25 -0.93
CA ASN A 338 22.30 -12.06 -0.29
C ASN A 338 22.95 -10.75 -0.79
N PRO A 339 22.57 -9.59 -0.23
CA PRO A 339 22.97 -8.28 -0.74
C PRO A 339 24.33 -7.81 -0.17
N GLU A 340 25.37 -8.64 -0.30
CA GLU A 340 26.73 -8.37 0.21
C GLU A 340 27.38 -7.08 -0.34
N TRP A 341 26.90 -6.56 -1.47
CA TRP A 341 27.45 -5.34 -2.10
C TRP A 341 26.53 -4.14 -1.95
N SER A 342 25.47 -4.29 -1.16
CA SER A 342 24.49 -3.24 -0.90
C SER A 342 25.07 -2.13 -0.02
N GLU A 343 24.93 -0.85 -0.37
CA GLU A 343 24.30 -0.31 -1.57
C GLU A 343 25.32 -0.05 -2.70
N MET A 344 24.95 -0.29 -3.95
CA MET A 344 25.80 0.00 -5.12
C MET A 344 25.43 1.35 -5.76
N CYS A 345 26.36 2.29 -5.81
CA CYS A 345 26.19 3.59 -6.46
C CYS A 345 26.27 3.50 -7.99
N HIS A 346 25.14 3.71 -8.66
CA HIS A 346 25.02 3.66 -10.12
C HIS A 346 25.18 5.04 -10.78
N TRP A 347 24.69 6.11 -10.16
CA TRP A 347 24.75 7.44 -10.76
C TRP A 347 24.59 8.55 -9.71
N ILE A 348 25.30 9.67 -9.90
CA ILE A 348 25.10 10.90 -9.14
C ILE A 348 25.21 12.07 -10.11
N ALA A 349 24.14 12.82 -10.28
CA ALA A 349 24.09 14.02 -11.10
C ALA A 349 23.51 15.19 -10.33
N SER A 350 24.03 16.38 -10.60
CA SER A 350 23.55 17.65 -10.07
C SER A 350 22.99 18.52 -11.19
N ASN A 351 22.40 19.65 -10.82
CA ASN A 351 21.85 20.63 -11.75
C ASN A 351 20.59 20.14 -12.48
N VAL A 352 19.76 19.37 -11.76
CA VAL A 352 18.43 19.00 -12.26
C VAL A 352 17.50 20.20 -12.08
N SER A 353 16.93 20.70 -13.17
CA SER A 353 15.99 21.84 -13.15
C SER A 353 14.55 21.38 -12.92
N LEU A 354 13.79 22.20 -12.19
CA LEU A 354 12.35 22.03 -12.05
C LEU A 354 11.66 22.36 -13.38
N ALA A 355 10.77 21.50 -13.85
CA ALA A 355 9.99 21.79 -15.05
C ALA A 355 8.88 22.80 -14.70
N GLN A 356 8.91 23.98 -15.32
CA GLN A 356 7.82 24.96 -15.26
C GLN A 356 6.63 24.48 -16.11
N LYS A 357 5.91 23.45 -15.66
CA LYS A 357 4.57 23.12 -16.18
C LYS A 357 3.66 22.71 -15.04
N THR A 358 2.73 23.59 -14.69
CA THR A 358 1.59 23.37 -13.81
C THR A 358 0.69 22.30 -14.45
N TYR A 359 0.58 21.13 -13.83
CA TYR A 359 -0.48 20.17 -14.14
C TYR A 359 -1.55 20.30 -13.06
N SER A 360 -2.69 20.85 -13.43
CA SER A 360 -3.90 20.80 -12.61
C SER A 360 -4.44 19.37 -12.61
N ILE A 361 -4.51 18.74 -11.42
CA ILE A 361 -5.00 17.35 -11.22
C ILE A 361 -6.54 17.32 -11.07
N LEU A 362 -7.26 18.29 -11.64
CA LEU A 362 -8.72 18.25 -11.65
C LEU A 362 -9.21 17.69 -13.00
N PRO A 363 -10.04 16.63 -13.02
CA PRO A 363 -10.69 16.20 -14.24
C PRO A 363 -11.71 17.27 -14.67
N MET A 364 -11.38 18.06 -15.68
CA MET A 364 -12.36 18.89 -16.36
C MET A 364 -13.23 18.02 -17.28
N PRO A 365 -14.57 18.21 -17.28
CA PRO A 365 -15.47 17.41 -18.10
C PRO A 365 -15.19 17.62 -19.59
N ILE A 366 -15.11 16.50 -20.31
CA ILE A 366 -14.88 16.45 -21.75
C ILE A 366 -16.08 17.08 -22.48
N PHE A 367 -15.88 18.28 -23.04
CA PHE A 367 -16.65 18.78 -24.17
C PHE A 367 -15.72 19.61 -25.08
N GLY A 368 -15.56 19.17 -26.32
CA GLY A 368 -14.98 19.96 -27.41
C GLY A 368 -13.49 19.72 -27.66
N SER A 369 -13.21 18.94 -28.70
CA SER A 369 -11.90 18.77 -29.33
C SER A 369 -11.34 20.10 -29.85
N GLN A 370 -10.11 20.45 -29.45
CA GLN A 370 -9.24 21.31 -30.24
C GLN A 370 -7.78 20.86 -30.04
N GLU A 371 -7.22 20.20 -31.05
CA GLU A 371 -5.78 19.94 -31.14
C GLU A 371 -5.07 21.29 -31.26
N TYR A 372 -4.33 21.67 -30.22
CA TYR A 372 -3.30 22.70 -30.34
C TYR A 372 -1.96 22.01 -30.52
N GLY A 373 -1.30 22.36 -31.61
CA GLY A 373 -0.04 21.77 -32.06
C GLY A 373 1.04 21.83 -30.98
N ILE A 374 1.81 20.76 -30.91
CA ILE A 374 3.09 20.71 -30.22
C ILE A 374 4.03 21.59 -31.05
N GLU A 375 4.25 22.83 -30.62
CA GLU A 375 5.45 23.56 -31.00
C GLU A 375 6.59 23.06 -30.10
N ASP A 376 7.62 22.54 -30.75
CA ASP A 376 8.90 22.14 -30.15
C ASP A 376 9.60 23.38 -29.57
N ASP A 377 9.19 23.79 -28.36
CA ASP A 377 9.99 24.70 -27.56
C ASP A 377 11.18 23.91 -27.00
N GLU A 378 12.36 24.19 -27.56
CA GLU A 378 13.66 23.74 -27.09
C GLU A 378 13.78 23.96 -25.58
N VAL A 379 13.61 22.88 -24.81
CA VAL A 379 14.04 22.83 -23.41
C VAL A 379 15.53 23.15 -23.43
N GLN A 380 15.90 24.32 -22.90
CA GLN A 380 17.30 24.70 -22.73
C GLN A 380 18.00 23.56 -21.98
N LYS A 381 18.87 22.82 -22.69
CA LYS A 381 19.82 21.85 -22.15
C LYS A 381 20.83 22.56 -21.26
N GLY A 382 20.41 22.98 -20.07
CA GLY A 382 21.34 23.12 -18.95
C GLY A 382 21.86 21.71 -18.64
N GLY A 383 23.07 21.39 -19.09
CA GLY A 383 23.63 20.03 -18.97
C GLY A 383 23.65 19.57 -17.51
N LEU A 384 23.19 18.34 -17.27
CA LEU A 384 23.40 17.65 -16.01
C LEU A 384 24.91 17.59 -15.73
N ASN A 385 25.30 17.91 -14.50
CA ASN A 385 26.68 17.80 -14.07
C ASN A 385 26.87 16.50 -13.30
N ASN A 386 27.41 15.49 -13.99
CA ASN A 386 27.68 14.15 -13.46
C ASN A 386 28.86 14.18 -12.48
N ILE A 387 28.60 13.84 -11.22
CA ILE A 387 29.65 13.64 -10.19
C ILE A 387 30.16 12.20 -10.24
N VAL A 388 29.24 11.26 -10.45
CA VAL A 388 29.52 9.85 -10.73
C VAL A 388 28.79 9.50 -12.02
N GLU A 389 29.55 9.10 -13.04
CA GLU A 389 29.00 8.75 -14.35
C GLU A 389 27.92 7.67 -14.27
N TYR A 390 26.95 7.74 -15.17
CA TYR A 390 25.86 6.77 -15.23
C TYR A 390 26.41 5.37 -15.50
N LYS A 391 26.17 4.44 -14.58
CA LYS A 391 26.40 3.01 -14.77
C LYS A 391 25.05 2.34 -14.97
N PRO A 392 24.80 1.69 -16.12
CA PRO A 392 23.50 1.13 -16.41
C PRO A 392 23.17 -0.05 -15.49
N PRO A 393 21.87 -0.26 -15.18
CA PRO A 393 21.36 -1.48 -14.58
C PRO A 393 21.85 -2.75 -15.28
N GLY A 394 22.42 -3.68 -14.51
CA GLY A 394 23.08 -4.87 -15.02
C GLY A 394 23.12 -5.98 -13.97
N PRO A 395 21.95 -6.48 -13.52
CA PRO A 395 21.91 -7.52 -12.50
C PRO A 395 22.60 -8.80 -13.00
N PRO A 396 23.34 -9.52 -12.13
CA PRO A 396 24.00 -10.77 -12.51
C PRO A 396 23.01 -11.85 -12.97
N GLU A 397 23.52 -12.88 -13.66
CA GLU A 397 22.70 -14.04 -14.03
C GLU A 397 22.23 -14.77 -12.76
N LYS A 398 21.00 -15.27 -12.75
CA LYS A 398 20.40 -16.07 -11.65
C LYS A 398 20.25 -15.37 -10.30
N THR A 399 20.27 -14.04 -10.24
CA THR A 399 20.09 -13.28 -8.98
C THR A 399 18.70 -12.69 -8.81
N GLY A 400 17.78 -12.98 -9.73
CA GLY A 400 16.42 -12.43 -9.69
C GLY A 400 16.35 -10.98 -10.15
N LYS A 401 15.31 -10.28 -9.68
CA LYS A 401 15.09 -8.85 -9.96
C LYS A 401 15.88 -8.00 -8.96
N HIS A 402 16.58 -7.00 -9.48
CA HIS A 402 17.22 -5.96 -8.68
C HIS A 402 16.42 -4.67 -8.76
N ARG A 403 16.40 -3.92 -7.66
CA ARG A 403 15.84 -2.59 -7.54
C ARG A 403 16.86 -1.55 -7.98
N TYR A 404 16.40 -0.60 -8.78
CA TYR A 404 17.17 0.58 -9.17
C TYR A 404 16.39 1.81 -8.71
N VAL A 405 16.83 2.40 -7.61
CA VAL A 405 16.11 3.46 -6.89
C VAL A 405 16.71 4.81 -7.25
N PHE A 406 15.87 5.70 -7.78
CA PHE A 406 16.16 7.09 -8.03
C PHE A 406 15.74 7.92 -6.83
N LEU A 407 16.67 8.68 -6.25
CA LEU A 407 16.37 9.64 -5.19
C LEU A 407 16.80 11.04 -5.61
N VAL A 408 15.93 12.01 -5.34
CA VAL A 408 16.18 13.43 -5.58
C VAL A 408 16.34 14.13 -4.24
N PHE A 409 17.38 14.94 -4.14
CA PHE A 409 17.74 15.67 -2.95
C PHE A 409 17.78 17.17 -3.19
N ALA A 410 17.43 17.92 -2.15
CA ALA A 410 17.63 19.35 -2.04
C ALA A 410 18.66 19.66 -0.94
N PRO A 411 19.38 20.79 -1.01
CA PRO A 411 20.29 21.21 0.05
C PRO A 411 19.51 21.57 1.32
N LYS A 412 19.91 21.01 2.47
CA LYS A 412 19.24 21.21 3.77
C LYS A 412 19.19 22.67 4.23
N ASN A 413 20.19 23.47 3.82
CA ASN A 413 20.28 24.89 4.12
C ASN A 413 19.54 25.79 3.10
N GLY A 414 18.89 25.20 2.08
CA GLY A 414 18.18 25.94 1.04
C GLY A 414 19.10 26.80 0.16
N THR A 415 20.40 26.51 0.10
CA THR A 415 21.32 27.30 -0.73
C THR A 415 21.01 27.17 -2.22
N THR A 416 21.12 28.29 -2.93
CA THR A 416 21.08 28.37 -4.40
C THR A 416 22.49 28.42 -5.01
N GLU A 417 23.52 28.45 -4.17
CA GLU A 417 24.92 28.38 -4.60
C GLU A 417 25.28 26.99 -5.13
N ARG A 418 26.36 26.91 -5.92
CA ARG A 418 26.84 25.65 -6.48
C ARG A 418 27.20 24.67 -5.37
N LEU A 419 26.59 23.49 -5.39
CA LEU A 419 26.86 22.44 -4.42
C LEU A 419 28.25 21.83 -4.63
N HIS A 420 29.05 21.79 -3.57
CA HIS A 420 30.34 21.10 -3.54
C HIS A 420 30.18 19.67 -3.01
N LEU A 421 29.72 18.79 -3.89
CA LEU A 421 29.42 17.40 -3.54
C LEU A 421 30.70 16.54 -3.51
N SER A 422 30.81 15.72 -2.48
CA SER A 422 31.85 14.68 -2.38
C SER A 422 31.56 13.53 -3.34
N LYS A 423 32.61 13.01 -3.99
CA LYS A 423 32.51 11.81 -4.82
C LYS A 423 32.78 10.57 -3.93
N PRO A 424 31.91 9.55 -3.96
CA PRO A 424 32.22 8.26 -3.33
C PRO A 424 33.55 7.70 -3.82
N GLU A 425 34.36 7.16 -2.91
CA GLU A 425 35.66 6.54 -3.26
C GLU A 425 35.47 5.32 -4.17
N GLU A 426 34.44 4.52 -3.88
CA GLU A 426 34.04 3.36 -4.65
C GLU A 426 32.52 3.33 -4.85
N ARG A 427 32.06 2.57 -5.85
CA ARG A 427 30.63 2.38 -6.08
C ARG A 427 30.00 1.42 -5.08
N LYS A 428 30.73 0.39 -4.67
CA LYS A 428 30.27 -0.59 -3.67
C LYS A 428 30.19 0.09 -2.29
N HIS A 429 29.10 -0.14 -1.56
CA HIS A 429 28.79 0.50 -0.28
C HIS A 429 28.91 2.04 -0.30
N TRP A 430 28.76 2.66 -1.47
CA TRP A 430 29.00 4.10 -1.64
C TRP A 430 30.38 4.57 -1.11
N GLY A 431 31.39 3.70 -1.11
CA GLY A 431 32.74 4.00 -0.62
C GLY A 431 32.82 4.29 0.89
N THR A 432 31.83 3.83 1.66
CA THR A 432 31.80 4.05 3.12
C THR A 432 32.65 3.05 3.91
N GLY A 433 32.98 1.90 3.33
CA GLY A 433 33.73 0.83 3.99
C GLY A 433 32.93 0.02 5.01
N GLU A 434 31.65 0.35 5.24
CA GLU A 434 30.76 -0.34 6.16
C GLU A 434 29.73 -1.20 5.41
N GLU A 435 29.44 -2.38 5.96
CA GLU A 435 28.35 -3.23 5.50
C GLU A 435 27.04 -2.48 5.71
N ARG A 436 26.27 -2.21 4.64
CA ARG A 436 25.06 -1.34 4.57
C ARG A 436 25.29 0.17 4.54
N GLY A 437 26.51 0.64 4.28
CA GLY A 437 26.68 2.04 3.95
C GLY A 437 26.14 2.37 2.55
N GLY A 438 25.42 3.48 2.43
CA GLY A 438 24.66 3.78 1.22
C GLY A 438 24.35 5.25 1.00
N VAL A 439 23.34 5.50 0.15
CA VAL A 439 22.98 6.85 -0.29
C VAL A 439 22.60 7.77 0.87
N LYS A 440 21.97 7.23 1.93
CA LYS A 440 21.63 7.96 3.16
C LYS A 440 22.86 8.59 3.83
N ASN A 441 23.93 7.81 4.01
CA ASN A 441 25.15 8.27 4.66
C ASN A 441 25.85 9.35 3.83
N TRP A 442 25.87 9.15 2.51
CA TRP A 442 26.43 10.11 1.58
C TRP A 442 25.62 11.42 1.56
N ALA A 443 24.29 11.35 1.51
CA ALA A 443 23.42 12.52 1.54
C ALA A 443 23.61 13.32 2.85
N GLY A 444 23.69 12.63 3.99
CA GLY A 444 23.96 13.26 5.29
C GLY A 444 25.29 14.01 5.33
N LYS A 445 26.39 13.40 4.81
CA LYS A 445 27.71 14.05 4.72
C LYS A 445 27.72 15.29 3.83
N ASN A 446 26.86 15.32 2.81
CA ASN A 446 26.73 16.46 1.89
C ASN A 446 25.63 17.46 2.28
N GLY A 447 25.00 17.29 3.45
CA GLY A 447 23.96 18.21 3.92
C GLY A 447 22.71 18.23 3.04
N LEU A 448 22.34 17.07 2.48
CA LEU A 448 21.22 16.90 1.57
C LEU A 448 20.00 16.31 2.28
N VAL A 449 18.80 16.68 1.85
CA VAL A 449 17.51 16.13 2.30
C VAL A 449 16.72 15.58 1.12
N PRO A 450 16.09 14.39 1.22
CA PRO A 450 15.31 13.81 0.14
C PRO A 450 14.02 14.59 -0.10
N VAL A 451 13.64 14.75 -1.37
CA VAL A 451 12.45 15.51 -1.79
C VAL A 451 11.57 14.75 -2.79
N ALA A 452 12.12 13.77 -3.51
CA ALA A 452 11.37 12.86 -4.38
C ALA A 452 12.07 11.51 -4.53
N ALA A 453 11.31 10.47 -4.86
CA ALA A 453 11.81 9.15 -5.17
C ALA A 453 11.02 8.49 -6.31
N ASN A 454 11.67 7.65 -7.11
CA ASN A 454 11.04 6.74 -8.05
C ASN A 454 11.95 5.51 -8.23
N PHE A 455 11.44 4.39 -8.71
CA PHE A 455 12.28 3.20 -8.89
C PHE A 455 11.73 2.26 -9.96
N ILE A 456 12.62 1.40 -10.46
CA ILE A 456 12.30 0.32 -11.40
C ILE A 456 12.92 -0.99 -10.91
N TYR A 457 12.41 -2.10 -11.44
CA TYR A 457 13.12 -3.38 -11.39
C TYR A 457 13.82 -3.67 -12.72
N ALA A 458 15.01 -4.26 -12.67
CA ALA A 458 15.61 -4.90 -13.83
C ALA A 458 16.06 -6.32 -13.48
N GLN A 459 16.07 -7.21 -14.48
CA GLN A 459 16.41 -8.63 -14.33
C GLN A 459 17.19 -9.09 -15.55
N ASN A 460 18.17 -9.97 -15.33
CA ASN A 460 18.92 -10.58 -16.42
C ASN A 460 18.02 -11.55 -17.20
N ASP A 461 18.11 -11.58 -18.53
CA ASP A 461 17.31 -12.52 -19.34
C ASP A 461 17.67 -13.99 -19.03
N LYS A 462 18.86 -14.27 -18.47
CA LYS A 462 19.26 -15.60 -17.98
C LYS A 462 19.03 -15.69 -16.47
N GLN A 463 18.05 -16.48 -16.09
CA GLN A 463 17.68 -16.77 -14.70
C GLN A 463 18.05 -18.20 -14.29
#